data_AF-A0A8H3CBJ4-F1
#
_entry.id   AF-A0A8H3CBJ4-F1
#
_cell.length_a   1.000
_cell.length_b   1.000
_cell.length_c   1.000
_cell.angle_alpha   90.00
_cell.angle_beta   90.00
_cell.angle_gamma   90.00
#
_symmetry.space_group_name_H-M   'P 1'
#
loop_
_entity.id
_entity.type
_entity.pdbx_description
1 polymer ?
#
loop_
_entity_poly.entity_id
_entity_poly.type
_entity_poly.pdbx_seq_one_letter_code
_entity_poly.pdbx_strand_id
1 'polypeptide(L)'
;MYFTTVTILALLTATPGVFGQLDARIKAKGKKYFGTCSDSALLSNPQHAAVIRSDFSQLTPENSAKWDSTEPSRGKFNFGGFDTLVNFAQSNKKLLFGTPSSHPGYPNISDSATITSVIQNHVSTVGRRYKGKIYAWDIVNEIFNEDGSLRSSVFSRLLGE
;
A
#
# COMPACT_ATOMS: atom_id res chain seq x y z
N MET A 1 -34.27 -56.96 -33.93
CA MET A 1 -33.10 -56.46 -33.17
C MET A 1 -33.41 -55.06 -32.71
N TYR A 2 -33.57 -54.84 -31.41
CA TYR A 2 -33.75 -53.50 -30.83
C TYR A 2 -32.39 -53.03 -30.30
N PHE A 3 -31.89 -51.90 -30.80
CA PHE A 3 -30.72 -51.23 -30.23
C PHE A 3 -31.20 -50.11 -29.32
N THR A 4 -30.87 -50.20 -28.03
CA THR A 4 -31.12 -49.16 -27.04
C THR A 4 -29.87 -48.29 -26.96
N THR A 5 -29.97 -47.04 -27.42
CA THR A 5 -28.86 -46.07 -27.30
C THR A 5 -28.85 -45.52 -25.88
N VAL A 6 -27.81 -45.85 -25.11
CA VAL A 6 -27.57 -45.26 -23.79
C VAL A 6 -26.78 -43.97 -23.98
N THR A 7 -27.42 -42.84 -23.76
CA THR A 7 -26.75 -41.53 -23.73
C THR A 7 -26.09 -41.35 -22.37
N ILE A 8 -24.76 -41.45 -22.31
CA ILE A 8 -24.00 -41.13 -21.10
C ILE A 8 -23.83 -39.61 -21.05
N LEU A 9 -24.51 -38.96 -20.11
CA LEU A 9 -24.31 -37.55 -19.80
C LEU A 9 -23.05 -37.41 -18.93
N ALA A 10 -21.93 -37.06 -19.54
CA ALA A 10 -20.71 -36.70 -18.80
C ALA A 10 -20.93 -35.35 -18.11
N LEU A 11 -21.16 -35.35 -16.79
CA LEU A 11 -21.02 -34.14 -15.98
C LEU A 11 -19.53 -33.78 -15.95
N LEU A 12 -19.12 -32.79 -16.74
CA LEU A 12 -17.89 -32.06 -16.48
C LEU A 12 -18.07 -31.29 -15.18
N THR A 13 -17.60 -31.86 -14.07
CA THR A 13 -17.30 -31.06 -12.88
C THR A 13 -16.11 -30.19 -13.25
N ALA A 14 -16.36 -28.93 -13.64
CA ALA A 14 -15.32 -27.92 -13.65
C ALA A 14 -14.72 -27.89 -12.24
N THR A 15 -13.47 -28.32 -12.10
CA THR A 15 -12.70 -28.02 -10.90
C THR A 15 -12.78 -26.50 -10.75
N PRO A 16 -13.35 -25.96 -9.66
CA PRO A 16 -13.34 -24.53 -9.48
C PRO A 16 -11.88 -24.12 -9.56
N GLY A 17 -11.54 -23.30 -10.55
CA GLY A 17 -10.20 -22.74 -10.66
C GLY A 17 -9.87 -22.16 -9.30
N VAL A 18 -8.82 -22.66 -8.68
CA VAL A 18 -8.37 -22.17 -7.38
C VAL A 18 -7.72 -20.81 -7.63
N PHE A 19 -8.56 -19.80 -7.88
CA PHE A 19 -8.20 -18.40 -7.83
C PHE A 19 -8.10 -18.02 -6.35
N GLY A 20 -7.00 -17.38 -5.92
CA GLY A 20 -6.90 -16.86 -4.56
C GLY A 20 -6.23 -17.74 -3.53
N GLN A 21 -4.91 -17.93 -3.63
CA GLN A 21 -4.15 -18.67 -2.61
C GLN A 21 -2.70 -18.24 -2.40
N LEU A 22 -2.19 -17.20 -3.08
CA LEU A 22 -0.77 -16.82 -2.92
C LEU A 22 -0.41 -16.56 -1.45
N ASP A 23 -1.20 -15.74 -0.76
CA ASP A 23 -1.03 -15.48 0.67
C ASP A 23 -1.16 -16.75 1.53
N ALA A 24 -2.18 -17.58 1.28
CA ALA A 24 -2.39 -18.82 2.04
C ALA A 24 -1.19 -19.77 1.92
N ARG A 25 -0.63 -19.91 0.71
CA ARG A 25 0.54 -20.76 0.44
C ARG A 25 1.79 -20.21 1.13
N ILE A 26 1.97 -18.90 1.12
CA ILE A 26 3.10 -18.23 1.77
C ILE A 26 2.99 -18.33 3.30
N LYS A 27 1.79 -18.18 3.86
CA LYS A 27 1.50 -18.41 5.28
C LYS A 27 1.74 -19.85 5.72
N ALA A 28 1.40 -20.83 4.88
CA ALA A 28 1.70 -22.24 5.13
C ALA A 28 3.21 -22.54 5.20
N LYS A 29 4.07 -21.63 4.72
CA LYS A 29 5.53 -21.66 4.88
C LYS A 29 6.04 -20.82 6.05
N GLY A 30 5.15 -20.43 6.98
CA GLY A 30 5.50 -19.68 8.19
C GLY A 30 5.75 -18.19 7.98
N LYS A 31 5.39 -17.63 6.81
CA LYS A 31 5.48 -16.17 6.57
C LYS A 31 4.20 -15.48 7.05
N LYS A 32 4.30 -14.18 7.36
CA LYS A 32 3.18 -13.42 7.92
C LYS A 32 2.12 -13.04 6.89
N TYR A 33 2.54 -12.67 5.69
CA TYR A 33 1.67 -12.27 4.59
C TYR A 33 2.36 -12.43 3.23
N PHE A 34 1.56 -12.46 2.17
CA PHE A 34 1.95 -12.08 0.81
C PHE A 34 1.10 -10.89 0.39
N GLY A 35 1.74 -9.84 -0.14
CA GLY A 35 1.12 -8.55 -0.38
C GLY A 35 1.32 -8.03 -1.80
N THR A 36 0.63 -6.93 -2.11
CA THR A 36 0.75 -6.20 -3.37
C THR A 36 0.56 -4.70 -3.13
N CYS A 37 0.99 -3.86 -4.08
CA CYS A 37 0.60 -2.45 -4.09
C CYS A 37 -0.72 -2.25 -4.84
N SER A 38 -1.43 -1.16 -4.54
CA SER A 38 -2.60 -0.67 -5.28
C SER A 38 -2.90 0.77 -4.87
N ASP A 39 -3.76 1.44 -5.65
CA ASP A 39 -4.34 2.72 -5.26
C ASP A 39 -5.80 2.88 -5.70
N SER A 40 -6.42 3.99 -5.29
CA SER A 40 -7.85 4.27 -5.47
C SER A 40 -8.33 4.08 -6.91
N ALA A 41 -7.52 4.51 -7.90
CA ALA A 41 -7.83 4.36 -9.32
C ALA A 41 -7.97 2.89 -9.74
N LEU A 42 -7.04 2.04 -9.32
CA LEU A 42 -7.04 0.61 -9.65
C LEU A 42 -8.10 -0.17 -8.87
N LEU A 43 -8.47 0.28 -7.67
CA LEU A 43 -9.54 -0.35 -6.89
C LEU A 43 -10.94 -0.18 -7.51
N SER A 44 -11.13 0.81 -8.39
CA SER A 44 -12.37 0.97 -9.15
C SER A 44 -12.58 -0.15 -10.20
N ASN A 45 -11.49 -0.82 -10.61
CA ASN A 45 -11.57 -1.96 -11.51
C ASN A 45 -11.97 -3.23 -10.72
N PRO A 46 -13.13 -3.84 -11.01
CA PRO A 46 -13.64 -4.98 -10.24
C PRO A 46 -12.75 -6.22 -10.36
N GLN A 47 -12.06 -6.41 -11.50
CA GLN A 47 -11.15 -7.54 -11.70
C GLN A 47 -9.90 -7.37 -10.83
N HIS A 48 -9.33 -6.16 -10.79
CA HIS A 48 -8.19 -5.85 -9.93
C HIS A 48 -8.53 -6.05 -8.45
N ALA A 49 -9.67 -5.50 -8.02
CA ALA A 49 -10.15 -5.66 -6.65
C ALA A 49 -10.44 -7.13 -6.29
N ALA A 50 -10.93 -7.94 -7.25
CA ALA A 50 -11.17 -9.36 -7.05
C ALA A 50 -9.87 -10.14 -6.82
N VAL A 51 -8.85 -9.92 -7.65
CA VAL A 51 -7.52 -10.54 -7.49
C VAL A 51 -6.89 -10.14 -6.16
N ILE A 52 -6.98 -8.86 -5.79
CA ILE A 52 -6.48 -8.41 -4.49
C ILE A 52 -7.17 -9.19 -3.37
N ARG A 53 -8.50 -9.28 -3.37
CA ARG A 53 -9.29 -10.01 -2.35
C ARG A 53 -8.90 -11.48 -2.26
N SER A 54 -8.66 -12.13 -3.40
CA SER A 54 -8.39 -13.56 -3.47
C SER A 54 -6.97 -13.92 -3.03
N ASP A 55 -5.96 -13.18 -3.48
CA ASP A 55 -4.57 -13.66 -3.42
C ASP A 55 -3.69 -13.00 -2.35
N PHE A 56 -4.07 -11.83 -1.83
CA PHE A 56 -3.20 -11.01 -1.00
C PHE A 56 -3.81 -10.68 0.36
N SER A 57 -3.01 -10.67 1.43
CA SER A 57 -3.46 -10.22 2.77
C SER A 57 -2.78 -8.95 3.27
N GLN A 58 -2.00 -8.28 2.41
CA GLN A 58 -1.36 -7.02 2.71
C GLN A 58 -1.40 -6.08 1.50
N LEU A 59 -1.59 -4.79 1.76
CA LEU A 59 -1.58 -3.72 0.76
C LEU A 59 -0.59 -2.61 1.11
N THR A 60 0.06 -2.08 0.07
CA THR A 60 0.87 -0.86 0.14
C THR A 60 0.26 0.17 -0.82
N PRO A 61 0.02 1.42 -0.39
CA PRO A 61 -0.36 2.51 -1.29
C PRO A 61 0.76 2.76 -2.28
N GLU A 62 0.43 2.79 -3.57
CA GLU A 62 1.40 3.09 -4.61
C GLU A 62 1.89 4.55 -4.52
N ASN A 63 0.96 5.48 -4.30
CA ASN A 63 1.19 6.91 -4.27
C ASN A 63 0.37 7.63 -3.21
N SER A 64 -0.86 7.22 -2.91
CA SER A 64 -1.79 8.05 -2.12
C SER A 64 -1.35 8.37 -0.70
N ALA A 65 -0.41 7.61 -0.12
CA ALA A 65 0.17 7.90 1.20
C ALA A 65 1.42 8.78 1.16
N LYS A 66 1.97 9.06 -0.03
CA LYS A 66 3.16 9.90 -0.20
C LYS A 66 2.89 11.34 0.28
N TRP A 67 3.96 12.05 0.62
CA TRP A 67 3.86 13.39 1.21
C TRP A 67 3.14 14.37 0.28
N ASP A 68 3.53 14.39 -1.00
CA ASP A 68 2.92 15.23 -2.05
C ASP A 68 1.43 14.95 -2.26
N SER A 69 0.98 13.72 -2.04
CA SER A 69 -0.43 13.33 -2.11
C SER A 69 -1.21 13.73 -0.86
N THR A 70 -0.61 13.53 0.32
CA THR A 70 -1.28 13.74 1.61
C THR A 70 -1.21 15.17 2.12
N GLU A 71 -0.19 15.94 1.75
CA GLU A 71 0.03 17.35 2.09
C GLU A 71 0.63 18.11 0.88
N PRO A 72 -0.13 18.28 -0.21
CA PRO A 72 0.33 18.94 -1.44
C PRO A 72 0.78 20.39 -1.23
N SER A 73 0.30 21.03 -0.17
CA SER A 73 0.76 22.34 0.29
C SER A 73 0.84 22.33 1.81
N ARG A 74 1.84 23.03 2.38
CA ARG A 74 2.11 23.03 3.83
C ARG A 74 0.85 23.36 4.63
N GLY A 75 0.46 22.45 5.52
CA GLY A 75 -0.74 22.54 6.35
C GLY A 75 -2.06 22.27 5.62
N LYS A 76 -2.04 21.90 4.34
CA LYS A 76 -3.22 21.60 3.53
C LYS A 76 -3.21 20.12 3.16
N PHE A 77 -3.90 19.33 3.97
CA PHE A 77 -3.93 17.88 3.81
C PHE A 77 -5.05 17.41 2.88
N ASN A 78 -4.74 16.38 2.08
CA ASN A 78 -5.70 15.66 1.26
C ASN A 78 -5.59 14.15 1.53
N PHE A 79 -6.61 13.58 2.17
CA PHE A 79 -6.60 12.17 2.55
C PHE A 79 -7.46 11.28 1.65
N GLY A 80 -8.15 11.83 0.65
CA GLY A 80 -9.19 11.11 -0.10
C GLY A 80 -8.68 9.80 -0.72
N GLY A 81 -7.56 9.86 -1.44
CA GLY A 81 -6.99 8.68 -2.09
C GLY A 81 -6.56 7.59 -1.10
N PHE A 82 -5.87 8.00 -0.02
CA PHE A 82 -5.35 7.07 0.96
C PHE A 82 -6.47 6.48 1.84
N ASP A 83 -7.48 7.28 2.18
CA ASP A 83 -8.68 6.81 2.87
C ASP A 83 -9.40 5.73 2.06
N THR A 84 -9.51 5.87 0.74
CA THR A 84 -10.09 4.83 -0.13
C THR A 84 -9.35 3.50 0.04
N LEU A 85 -8.02 3.52 -0.03
CA LEU A 85 -7.21 2.31 0.12
C LEU A 85 -7.29 1.72 1.53
N VAL A 86 -7.20 2.57 2.57
CA VAL A 86 -7.32 2.16 3.97
C VAL A 86 -8.66 1.48 4.22
N ASN A 87 -9.76 2.08 3.76
CA ASN A 87 -11.11 1.51 3.93
C ASN A 87 -11.25 0.18 3.18
N PHE A 88 -10.71 0.07 1.97
CA PHE A 88 -10.67 -1.19 1.23
C PHE A 88 -9.87 -2.26 1.99
N ALA A 89 -8.70 -1.91 2.54
CA ALA A 89 -7.88 -2.84 3.30
C ALA A 89 -8.61 -3.34 4.56
N GLN A 90 -9.20 -2.43 5.34
CA GLN A 90 -9.92 -2.78 6.58
C GLN A 90 -11.14 -3.66 6.29
N SER A 91 -11.98 -3.29 5.31
CA SER A 91 -13.17 -4.08 4.95
C SER A 91 -12.83 -5.49 4.46
N ASN A 92 -11.64 -5.67 3.89
CA ASN A 92 -11.16 -6.97 3.39
C ASN A 92 -10.11 -7.62 4.29
N LYS A 93 -9.96 -7.14 5.55
CA LYS A 93 -9.05 -7.69 6.57
C LYS A 93 -7.59 -7.81 6.10
N LYS A 94 -7.13 -6.82 5.34
CA LYS A 94 -5.75 -6.74 4.83
C LYS A 94 -4.90 -5.89 5.77
N LEU A 95 -3.68 -6.32 6.02
CA LEU A 95 -2.65 -5.48 6.63
C LEU A 95 -2.35 -4.31 5.68
N LEU A 96 -2.02 -3.15 6.24
CA LEU A 96 -1.63 -1.98 5.44
C LEU A 96 -0.23 -1.53 5.85
N PHE A 97 0.64 -1.35 4.85
CA PHE A 97 1.94 -0.70 5.00
C PHE A 97 1.81 0.71 4.46
N GLY A 98 2.17 1.74 5.23
CA GLY A 98 2.11 3.12 4.76
C GLY A 98 3.49 3.68 4.43
N THR A 99 3.54 4.63 3.49
CA THR A 99 4.78 5.25 2.98
C THR A 99 4.69 6.79 2.98
N PRO A 100 4.73 7.46 4.16
CA PRO A 100 4.50 8.89 4.30
C PRO A 100 5.71 9.75 3.92
N SER A 101 6.86 9.13 3.66
CA SER A 101 8.17 9.80 3.71
C SER A 101 8.78 10.14 2.35
N SER A 102 7.99 10.18 1.27
CA SER A 102 8.52 10.65 -0.01
C SER A 102 9.03 12.10 0.11
N HIS A 103 10.12 12.42 -0.58
CA HIS A 103 10.78 13.72 -0.52
C HIS A 103 9.88 14.85 -1.04
N PRO A 104 9.25 15.68 -0.18
CA PRO A 104 8.51 16.83 -0.66
C PRO A 104 9.51 17.86 -1.18
N GLY A 105 9.28 18.36 -2.39
CA GLY A 105 9.96 19.54 -2.88
C GLY A 105 9.51 20.75 -2.07
N TYR A 106 10.17 21.06 -0.96
CA TYR A 106 10.03 22.33 -0.25
C TYR A 106 11.23 23.24 -0.62
N PRO A 107 11.21 23.90 -1.80
CA PRO A 107 12.35 24.70 -2.25
C PRO A 107 12.65 25.91 -1.35
N ASN A 108 11.70 26.30 -0.50
CA ASN A 108 11.75 27.56 0.27
C ASN A 108 12.10 27.37 1.76
N ILE A 109 12.43 26.17 2.21
CA ILE A 109 12.87 25.94 3.60
C ILE A 109 14.40 25.90 3.63
N SER A 110 15.00 26.76 4.46
CA SER A 110 16.46 26.94 4.53
C SER A 110 17.03 26.81 5.95
N ASP A 111 16.21 26.49 6.96
CA ASP A 111 16.64 26.34 8.35
C ASP A 111 16.15 25.03 9.00
N SER A 112 16.98 24.52 9.92
CA SER A 112 16.78 23.24 10.63
C SER A 112 15.51 23.23 11.52
N ALA A 113 15.21 24.35 12.18
CA ALA A 113 14.06 24.43 13.09
C ALA A 113 12.73 24.33 12.32
N THR A 114 12.62 25.06 11.20
CA THR A 114 11.44 25.04 10.34
C THR A 114 11.22 23.66 9.71
N ILE A 115 12.27 23.03 9.14
CA ILE A 115 12.10 21.71 8.53
C ILE A 115 11.73 20.64 9.57
N THR A 116 12.31 20.72 10.78
CA THR A 116 11.96 19.83 11.90
C THR A 116 10.48 19.97 12.27
N SER A 117 9.98 21.21 12.40
CA SER A 117 8.57 21.47 12.68
C SER A 117 7.65 20.95 11.58
N VAL A 118 8.05 21.08 10.31
CA VAL A 118 7.30 20.56 9.16
C VAL A 118 7.19 19.03 9.20
N ILE A 119 8.31 18.32 9.45
CA ILE A 119 8.33 16.87 9.60
C ILE A 119 7.42 16.43 10.76
N GLN A 120 7.55 17.06 11.92
CA GLN A 120 6.74 16.74 13.09
C GLN A 120 5.25 16.95 12.83
N ASN A 121 4.88 18.05 12.16
CA ASN A 121 3.49 18.31 11.78
C ASN A 121 2.94 17.24 10.84
N HIS A 122 3.68 16.91 9.77
CA HIS A 122 3.26 15.92 8.79
C HIS A 122 3.09 14.53 9.41
N VAL A 123 4.15 14.02 10.04
CA VAL A 123 4.18 12.69 10.65
C VAL A 123 3.12 12.56 11.73
N SER A 124 2.97 13.57 12.60
CA SER A 124 1.95 13.52 13.66
C SER A 124 0.52 13.59 13.11
N THR A 125 0.25 14.38 12.07
CA THR A 125 -1.08 14.49 11.47
C THR A 125 -1.49 13.20 10.77
N VAL A 126 -0.61 12.67 9.89
CA VAL A 126 -0.85 11.40 9.18
C VAL A 126 -0.95 10.24 10.18
N GLY A 127 0.00 10.15 11.12
CA GLY A 127 0.04 9.10 12.13
C GLY A 127 -1.18 9.09 13.05
N ARG A 128 -1.67 10.26 13.49
CA ARG A 128 -2.89 10.37 14.29
C ARG A 128 -4.13 9.93 13.51
N ARG A 129 -4.27 10.34 12.24
CA ARG A 129 -5.42 9.99 11.40
C ARG A 129 -5.57 8.48 11.22
N TYR A 130 -4.46 7.78 10.98
CA TYR A 130 -4.46 6.35 10.68
C TYR A 130 -4.08 5.46 11.87
N LYS A 131 -4.12 6.01 13.09
CA LYS A 131 -3.84 5.27 14.33
C LYS A 131 -4.69 3.99 14.40
N GLY A 132 -4.02 2.85 14.61
CA GLY A 132 -4.65 1.53 14.71
C GLY A 132 -5.08 0.90 13.38
N LYS A 133 -4.86 1.57 12.24
CA LYS A 133 -5.21 1.06 10.90
C LYS A 133 -4.01 0.56 10.10
N ILE A 134 -2.82 1.01 10.46
CA ILE A 134 -1.57 0.73 9.74
C ILE A 134 -0.76 -0.28 10.53
N TYR A 135 -0.30 -1.32 9.85
CA TYR A 135 0.51 -2.37 10.45
C TYR A 135 1.98 -1.96 10.57
N ALA A 136 2.52 -1.33 9.53
CA ALA A 136 3.90 -0.85 9.48
C ALA A 136 4.01 0.42 8.64
N TRP A 137 5.03 1.22 8.93
CA TRP A 137 5.30 2.48 8.25
C TRP A 137 6.74 2.49 7.73
N ASP A 138 6.92 2.88 6.47
CA ASP A 138 8.22 3.28 5.92
C ASP A 138 8.47 4.74 6.29
N ILE A 139 8.95 4.96 7.53
CA ILE A 139 9.13 6.30 8.13
C ILE A 139 10.14 7.15 7.36
N VAL A 140 11.13 6.52 6.73
CA VAL A 140 12.11 7.14 5.82
C VAL A 140 12.31 6.23 4.61
N ASN A 141 12.40 6.79 3.42
CA ASN A 141 12.56 6.03 2.18
C ASN A 141 13.74 6.55 1.35
N GLU A 142 14.52 5.63 0.77
CA GLU A 142 15.60 5.92 -0.20
C GLU A 142 16.60 7.00 0.23
N ILE A 143 16.96 7.02 1.51
CA ILE A 143 17.85 8.05 2.07
C ILE A 143 19.33 7.82 1.76
N PHE A 144 19.71 6.67 1.20
CA PHE A 144 21.08 6.34 0.85
C PHE A 144 21.30 6.41 -0.67
N ASN A 145 22.52 6.76 -1.07
CA ASN A 145 23.06 6.54 -2.40
C ASN A 145 23.53 5.07 -2.54
N GLU A 146 23.89 4.67 -3.76
CA GLU A 146 24.37 3.31 -4.06
C GLU A 146 25.69 2.95 -3.34
N ASP A 147 26.47 3.95 -2.92
CA ASP A 147 27.71 3.77 -2.16
C ASP A 147 27.48 3.75 -0.63
N GLY A 148 26.23 3.86 -0.18
CA GLY A 148 25.86 3.88 1.23
C GLY A 148 25.95 5.25 1.92
N SER A 149 26.42 6.30 1.22
CA SER A 149 26.36 7.68 1.75
C SER A 149 24.93 8.23 1.79
N LEU A 150 24.64 9.23 2.63
CA LEU A 150 23.33 9.87 2.60
C LEU A 150 23.08 10.60 1.27
N ARG A 151 21.91 10.36 0.69
CA ARG A 151 21.40 11.05 -0.50
C ARG A 151 21.15 12.52 -0.17
N SER A 152 21.57 13.43 -1.06
CA SER A 152 21.31 14.86 -0.89
C SER A 152 19.82 15.16 -1.01
N SER A 153 19.25 15.77 0.03
CA SER A 153 17.87 16.23 0.07
C SER A 153 17.75 17.47 0.94
N VAL A 154 16.57 18.12 0.95
CA VAL A 154 16.32 19.23 1.90
C VAL A 154 16.52 18.77 3.35
N PHE A 155 16.24 17.50 3.64
CA PHE A 155 16.42 16.92 4.97
C PHE A 155 17.90 16.75 5.32
N SER A 156 18.67 16.02 4.51
CA SER A 156 20.09 15.78 4.82
C SER A 156 20.93 17.07 4.78
N ARG A 157 20.58 18.04 3.94
CA ARG A 157 21.27 19.35 3.91
C ARG A 157 21.00 20.22 5.14
N LEU A 158 19.81 20.16 5.73
CA LEU A 158 19.43 21.03 6.85
C LEU A 158 19.52 20.35 8.22
N LEU A 159 19.45 19.02 8.26
CA LEU A 159 19.47 18.23 9.50
C LEU A 159 20.74 17.41 9.67
N GLY A 160 21.50 17.15 8.61
CA GLY A 160 22.71 16.34 8.65
C GLY A 160 22.42 14.83 8.75
N GLU A 161 23.42 14.11 9.28
CA GLU A 161 23.36 12.69 9.65
C GLU A 161 22.82 12.50 11.08
#